data_AF-F4QTZ5-F1
#
_entry.id   AF-F4QTZ5-F1
#
_cell.length_a   1.000
_cell.length_b   1.000
_cell.length_c   1.000
_cell.angle_alpha   90.00
_cell.angle_beta   90.00
_cell.angle_gamma   90.00
#
_symmetry.space_group_name_H-M   'P 1'
#
loop_
_entity.id
_entity.type
_entity.pdbx_description
1 polymer ?
#
loop_
_entity_poly.entity_id
_entity_poly.type
_entity_poly.pdbx_seq_one_letter_code
_entity_poly.pdbx_strand_id
1 'polypeptide(L)'
;MVALLVLSSAACPVLAEDYSAKVDQAVNAYNEGINAEENGRYADACASYRYAADRFESAIYALVGQPMYTEEQREGIKAYANHLQENVDSAKQNAREVCGKS
;
A
#
# COMPACT_ATOMS: atom_id res chain seq x y z
N MET A 1 -2.08 -16.46 0.85
CA MET A 1 -2.80 -16.46 -0.43
C MET A 1 -3.48 -15.11 -0.58
N VAL A 2 -2.92 -14.21 -1.38
CA VAL A 2 -3.56 -12.92 -1.69
C VAL A 2 -4.43 -13.16 -2.93
N ALA A 3 -5.74 -13.02 -2.77
CA ALA A 3 -6.70 -13.20 -3.85
C ALA A 3 -6.62 -11.97 -4.78
N LEU A 4 -6.02 -12.14 -5.95
CA LEU A 4 -6.02 -11.16 -7.02
C LEU A 4 -7.43 -11.11 -7.62
N LEU A 5 -8.26 -10.15 -7.20
CA LEU A 5 -9.55 -9.87 -7.82
C LEU A 5 -9.30 -9.14 -9.15
N VAL A 6 -9.25 -9.91 -10.24
CA VAL A 6 -9.24 -9.39 -11.60
C VAL A 6 -10.66 -8.93 -11.95
N LEU A 7 -10.93 -7.63 -11.77
CA LEU A 7 -12.15 -6.98 -12.28
C LEU A 7 -12.03 -6.78 -13.79
N SER A 8 -12.53 -7.76 -14.54
CA SER A 8 -12.73 -7.69 -15.99
C SER A 8 -14.06 -7.03 -16.31
N SER A 9 -14.04 -5.78 -16.79
CA SER A 9 -14.73 -5.34 -18.02
C SER A 9 -14.85 -3.81 -18.11
N ALA A 10 -14.36 -3.25 -19.23
CA ALA A 10 -14.76 -1.97 -19.82
C ALA A 10 -14.40 -0.63 -19.14
N ALA A 11 -13.38 -0.56 -18.27
CA ALA A 11 -12.76 0.70 -17.87
C ALA A 11 -11.28 0.70 -18.27
N CYS A 12 -10.79 1.79 -18.85
CA CYS A 12 -9.45 1.99 -19.41
C CYS A 12 -8.33 1.14 -18.75
N PRO A 13 -7.65 0.24 -19.49
CA PRO A 13 -6.61 -0.64 -18.92
C PRO A 13 -5.36 0.09 -18.40
N VAL A 14 -5.19 1.38 -18.71
CA VAL A 14 -3.96 2.13 -18.46
C VAL A 14 -3.88 2.75 -17.05
N LEU A 15 -4.98 2.75 -16.28
CA LEU A 15 -5.05 3.46 -14.98
C LEU A 15 -5.18 2.53 -13.76
N ALA A 16 -5.54 1.26 -13.95
CA ALA A 16 -5.50 0.27 -12.89
C ALA A 16 -4.06 -0.16 -12.56
N GLU A 17 -3.13 -0.01 -13.50
CA GLU A 17 -1.73 -0.44 -13.36
C GLU A 17 -0.91 0.42 -12.40
N ASP A 18 -1.20 1.73 -12.30
CA ASP A 18 -0.35 2.63 -11.51
C ASP A 18 -0.61 2.53 -10.01
N TYR A 19 -1.85 2.31 -9.57
CA TYR A 19 -2.11 2.07 -8.14
C TYR A 19 -1.64 0.66 -7.73
N SER A 20 -1.85 -0.36 -8.56
CA SER A 20 -1.47 -1.74 -8.24
C SER A 20 0.06 -1.86 -8.13
N ALA A 21 0.81 -1.23 -9.03
CA ALA A 21 2.27 -1.20 -8.96
C ALA A 21 2.77 -0.52 -7.67
N LYS A 22 2.09 0.53 -7.19
CA LYS A 22 2.43 1.18 -5.92
C LYS A 22 2.10 0.28 -4.73
N VAL A 23 0.99 -0.44 -4.76
CA VAL A 23 0.65 -1.44 -3.74
C VAL A 23 1.69 -2.55 -3.70
N ASP A 24 2.11 -3.09 -4.85
CA ASP A 24 3.14 -4.12 -4.92
C ASP A 24 4.48 -3.64 -4.37
N GLN A 25 4.89 -2.42 -4.73
CA GLN A 25 6.09 -1.78 -4.16
C GLN A 25 5.98 -1.61 -2.65
N ALA A 26 4.81 -1.21 -2.15
CA ALA A 26 4.57 -1.03 -0.73
C ALA A 26 4.67 -2.35 0.03
N VAL A 27 4.04 -3.42 -0.48
CA VAL A 27 4.06 -4.76 0.12
C VAL A 27 5.47 -5.33 0.14
N ASN A 28 6.22 -5.18 -0.97
CA ASN A 28 7.61 -5.65 -1.03
C ASN A 28 8.48 -4.94 0.01
N ALA A 29 8.39 -3.62 0.10
CA ALA A 29 9.13 -2.86 1.10
C ALA A 29 8.70 -3.20 2.54
N TYR A 30 7.42 -3.45 2.78
CA TYR A 30 6.94 -3.87 4.10
C TYR A 30 7.56 -5.22 4.52
N ASN A 31 7.60 -6.19 3.60
CA ASN A 31 8.24 -7.48 3.83
C ASN A 31 9.76 -7.37 4.02
N GLU A 32 10.42 -6.48 3.28
CA GLU A 32 11.84 -6.15 3.50
C GLU A 32 12.06 -5.56 4.89
N GLY A 33 11.12 -4.72 5.37
CA GLY A 33 11.14 -4.15 6.72
C GLY A 33 11.07 -5.22 7.81
N ILE A 34 10.14 -6.18 7.67
CA ILE A 34 10.03 -7.33 8.58
C ILE A 34 11.34 -8.12 8.60
N ASN A 35 11.85 -8.49 7.42
CA ASN A 35 13.08 -9.28 7.34
C ASN A 35 14.27 -8.50 7.94
N ALA A 36 14.36 -7.19 7.73
CA ALA A 36 15.40 -6.37 8.35
C ALA A 36 15.27 -6.33 9.89
N GLU A 37 14.06 -6.20 10.41
CA GLU A 37 13.77 -6.21 11.84
C GLU A 37 14.14 -7.55 12.49
N GLU A 38 13.77 -8.68 11.87
CA GLU A 38 14.09 -10.03 12.33
C GLU A 38 15.61 -10.29 12.38
N ASN A 39 16.37 -9.62 11.51
CA ASN A 39 17.83 -9.68 11.47
C ASN A 39 18.51 -8.60 12.35
N GLY A 40 17.75 -7.84 13.15
CA GLY A 40 18.26 -6.77 14.01
C GLY A 40 18.76 -5.53 13.24
N ARG A 41 18.49 -5.44 11.94
CA ARG A 41 18.83 -4.27 11.11
C ARG A 41 17.72 -3.21 11.23
N TYR A 42 17.56 -2.64 12.42
CA TYR A 42 16.44 -1.72 12.72
C TYR A 42 16.46 -0.43 11.89
N ALA A 43 17.64 0.05 11.47
CA ALA A 43 17.76 1.21 10.58
C ALA A 43 17.19 0.92 9.18
N ASP A 44 17.50 -0.25 8.62
CA ASP A 44 16.96 -0.69 7.34
C ASP A 44 15.44 -0.93 7.45
N ALA A 45 15.01 -1.59 8.54
CA ALA A 45 13.59 -1.82 8.81
C ALA A 45 12.80 -0.49 8.86
N CYS A 46 13.34 0.51 9.56
CA CYS A 46 12.77 1.85 9.64
C CYS A 46 12.61 2.49 8.25
N ALA A 47 13.64 2.41 7.40
CA ALA A 47 13.59 2.95 6.05
C ALA A 47 12.54 2.22 5.19
N SER A 48 12.52 0.89 5.25
CA SER A 48 11.59 0.05 4.50
C SER A 48 10.13 0.25 4.91
N TYR A 49 9.82 0.32 6.21
CA TYR A 49 8.45 0.61 6.67
C TYR A 49 7.97 2.02 6.30
N ARG A 50 8.86 3.02 6.36
CA ARG A 50 8.52 4.39 5.91
C ARG A 50 8.24 4.45 4.41
N TYR A 51 9.03 3.74 3.62
CA TYR A 51 8.81 3.63 2.18
C TYR A 51 7.49 2.90 1.86
N ALA A 52 7.18 1.82 2.59
CA ALA A 52 5.92 1.12 2.44
C ALA A 52 4.72 2.04 2.71
N ALA A 53 4.76 2.82 3.80
CA ALA A 53 3.72 3.78 4.13
C ALA A 53 3.50 4.82 3.00
N ASP A 54 4.58 5.43 2.50
CA ASP A 54 4.54 6.40 1.40
C ASP A 54 3.91 5.83 0.12
N ARG A 55 4.21 4.55 -0.18
CA ARG A 55 3.67 3.87 -1.36
C ARG A 55 2.21 3.51 -1.22
N PHE A 56 1.77 3.06 -0.03
CA PHE A 56 0.34 2.85 0.23
C PHE A 56 -0.44 4.17 0.15
N GLU A 57 0.07 5.27 0.70
CA GLU A 57 -0.56 6.60 0.57
C GLU A 57 -0.66 7.02 -0.90
N SER A 58 0.43 6.88 -1.64
CA SER A 58 0.46 7.21 -3.08
C SER A 58 -0.53 6.35 -3.88
N ALA A 59 -0.72 5.08 -3.50
CA ALA A 59 -1.72 4.21 -4.11
C ALA A 59 -3.15 4.69 -3.82
N ILE A 60 -3.43 5.13 -2.59
CA ILE A 60 -4.73 5.73 -2.22
C ILE A 60 -4.99 6.97 -3.07
N TYR A 61 -4.02 7.89 -3.19
CA TYR A 61 -4.18 9.09 -4.03
C TYR A 61 -4.46 8.75 -5.49
N ALA A 62 -3.74 7.77 -6.05
CA ALA A 62 -3.95 7.33 -7.43
C ALA A 62 -5.31 6.67 -7.64
N LEU A 63 -5.83 5.98 -6.62
CA LEU A 63 -7.13 5.30 -6.64
C LEU A 63 -8.30 6.28 -6.51
N VAL A 64 -8.26 7.19 -5.52
CA VAL A 64 -9.36 8.14 -5.27
C VAL A 64 -9.37 9.30 -6.28
N GLY A 65 -8.23 9.59 -6.92
CA GLY A 65 -8.09 10.62 -7.93
C GLY A 65 -8.64 10.23 -9.31
N GLN A 66 -9.11 9.00 -9.49
CA GLN A 66 -9.67 8.57 -10.78
C GLN A 66 -11.07 9.16 -11.00
N PRO A 67 -11.39 9.62 -12.23
CA PRO A 67 -12.73 10.06 -12.56
C PRO A 67 -13.69 8.85 -12.48
N MET A 68 -14.45 8.77 -11.39
CA MET A 68 -15.34 7.66 -11.11
C MET A 68 -16.55 7.65 -12.06
N TYR A 69 -16.94 6.46 -12.51
CA TYR A 69 -18.18 6.24 -13.23
C TYR A 69 -19.09 5.35 -12.35
N THR A 70 -20.30 5.82 -12.02
CA THR A 70 -21.29 5.14 -11.14
C THR A 70 -21.05 5.17 -9.62
N GLU A 71 -22.14 5.08 -8.84
CA GLU A 71 -22.13 5.09 -7.37
C GLU A 71 -21.52 3.81 -6.78
N GLU A 72 -21.73 2.68 -7.45
CA GLU A 72 -21.23 1.37 -7.03
C GLU A 72 -19.69 1.31 -7.04
N GLN A 73 -19.06 1.89 -8.06
CA GLN A 73 -17.59 1.97 -8.14
C GLN A 73 -17.01 2.82 -7.02
N ARG A 74 -17.73 3.87 -6.58
CA ARG A 74 -17.29 4.75 -5.50
C ARG A 74 -17.21 4.03 -4.16
N GLU A 75 -18.22 3.24 -3.82
CA GLU A 75 -18.22 2.47 -2.57
C GLU A 75 -17.12 1.40 -2.58
N GLY A 76 -16.89 0.74 -3.73
CA GLY A 76 -15.76 -0.19 -3.90
C GLY A 76 -14.40 0.47 -3.71
N ILE A 77 -14.18 1.62 -4.34
CA ILE A 77 -12.94 2.42 -4.19
C ILE A 77 -12.75 2.86 -2.74
N LYS A 78 -13.81 3.30 -2.06
CA LYS A 78 -13.75 3.74 -0.67
C LYS A 78 -13.39 2.59 0.28
N ALA A 79 -14.01 1.43 0.10
CA ALA A 79 -13.68 0.24 0.88
C ALA A 79 -12.22 -0.18 0.67
N TYR A 80 -11.74 -0.14 -0.57
CA TYR A 80 -10.36 -0.47 -0.89
C TYR A 80 -9.36 0.58 -0.37
N ALA A 81 -9.68 1.87 -0.46
CA ALA A 81 -8.89 2.96 0.11
C ALA A 81 -8.75 2.84 1.63
N ASN A 82 -9.84 2.47 2.34
CA ASN A 82 -9.79 2.21 3.77
C ASN A 82 -8.85 1.06 4.12
N HIS A 83 -8.89 -0.05 3.36
CA HIS A 83 -7.96 -1.15 3.56
C HIS A 83 -6.51 -0.70 3.33
N LEU A 84 -6.23 0.10 2.30
CA LEU A 84 -4.89 0.63 2.10
C LEU A 84 -4.47 1.57 3.23
N GLN A 85 -5.39 2.35 3.80
CA GLN A 85 -5.13 3.22 4.94
C GLN A 85 -4.73 2.42 6.19
N GLU A 86 -5.37 1.28 6.44
CA GLU A 86 -4.96 0.36 7.52
C GLU A 86 -3.50 -0.09 7.35
N ASN A 87 -3.09 -0.38 6.12
CA ASN A 87 -1.69 -0.72 5.82
C ASN A 87 -0.73 0.47 6.02
N VAL A 88 -1.15 1.69 5.66
CA VAL A 88 -0.38 2.92 5.94
C VAL A 88 -0.15 3.05 7.45
N ASP A 89 -1.21 2.90 8.23
CA ASP A 89 -1.16 3.10 9.67
C ASP A 89 -0.30 2.03 10.33
N SER A 90 -0.42 0.76 9.90
CA SER A 90 0.44 -0.34 10.34
C SER A 90 1.91 -0.10 9.99
N ALA A 91 2.22 0.27 8.75
CA ALA A 91 3.59 0.57 8.34
C ALA A 91 4.20 1.74 9.12
N LYS A 92 3.42 2.80 9.36
CA LYS A 92 3.85 3.93 10.20
C LYS A 92 4.08 3.52 11.65
N GLN A 93 3.23 2.66 12.20
CA GLN A 93 3.39 2.14 13.54
C GLN A 93 4.68 1.32 13.67
N ASN A 94 4.90 0.35 12.79
CA ASN A 94 6.12 -0.45 12.80
C ASN A 94 7.37 0.41 12.63
N ALA A 95 7.33 1.40 11.73
CA ALA A 95 8.39 2.38 11.60
C ALA A 95 8.68 3.07 12.95
N ARG A 96 7.68 3.59 13.66
CA ARG A 96 7.90 4.21 14.99
C ARG A 96 8.49 3.24 16.00
N GLU A 97 8.13 1.97 15.93
CA GLU A 97 8.62 0.95 16.85
C GLU A 97 10.07 0.56 16.58
N VAL A 98 10.53 0.55 15.32
CA VAL A 98 11.91 0.15 14.97
C VAL A 98 12.86 1.33 14.79
N CYS A 99 12.37 2.49 14.36
CA CYS A 99 13.18 3.68 14.15
C CYS A 99 13.78 4.14 15.49
N GLY A 100 15.11 4.08 15.61
CA GLY A 100 15.84 4.47 16.81
C GLY A 100 16.12 3.32 17.79
N LYS A 101 15.69 2.08 17.48
CA LYS A 101 16.24 0.89 18.13
C LYS A 101 17.67 0.64 17.61
N SER A 102 18.56 0.24 18.50
CA SER A 102 19.99 -0.04 18.25
C SER A 102 20.35 -1.42 18.77
#